data_AF-A0A1G8ATN8-F1
#
_entry.id   AF-A0A1G8ATN8-F1
#
_cell.length_a   1.000
_cell.length_b   1.000
_cell.length_c   1.000
_cell.angle_alpha   90.00
_cell.angle_beta   90.00
_cell.angle_gamma   90.00
#
_symmetry.space_group_name_H-M   'P 1'
#
loop_
_entity.id
_entity.type
_entity.pdbx_description
1 polymer ?
#
loop_
_entity_poly.entity_id
_entity_poly.type
_entity_poly.pdbx_seq_one_letter_code
_entity_poly.pdbx_strand_id
1 'polypeptide(L)'
;MERCARKSQRGAVAIEFAMLFGVFFVVVYGIIAYSIPLLLLLTFKQVSADAARATLQVDPGNPAYTQLLSREITRVVERSWLPDSWLGGDCPPPEQDAAGFSWTSLPGQNGHHSYGHVAVDTRDPNTPRYVLHVCLQRFYNSEGAKDKRAIVPTLRLLGISIPSLPVEGGNVVIRGATTVTL
;
A
#
# COMPACT_ATOMS: atom_id res chain seq x y z
N MET A 1 69.30 -15.10 29.35
CA MET A 1 68.00 -15.32 28.67
C MET A 1 66.90 -14.88 29.62
N GLU A 2 66.51 -13.62 29.59
CA GLU A 2 65.37 -13.15 30.40
C GLU A 2 64.10 -13.17 29.55
N ARG A 3 63.14 -14.00 29.95
CA ARG A 3 61.75 -13.91 29.48
C ARG A 3 60.97 -13.19 30.59
N CYS A 4 60.60 -11.94 30.37
CA CYS A 4 59.64 -11.25 31.22
C CYS A 4 58.25 -11.31 30.57
N ALA A 5 57.29 -11.83 31.34
CA ALA A 5 55.99 -12.27 30.89
C ALA A 5 55.13 -11.12 30.32
N ARG A 6 54.48 -11.40 29.18
CA ARG A 6 53.53 -10.49 28.53
C ARG A 6 52.34 -10.25 29.46
N LYS A 7 52.31 -9.10 30.12
CA LYS A 7 51.25 -8.68 31.05
C LYS A 7 49.92 -8.63 30.28
N SER A 8 49.01 -9.57 30.56
CA SER A 8 47.69 -9.60 29.94
C SER A 8 46.87 -8.41 30.42
N GLN A 9 46.68 -7.39 29.57
CA GLN A 9 45.85 -6.23 29.87
C GLN A 9 44.36 -6.59 29.85
N ARG A 10 43.83 -6.99 31.01
CA ARG A 10 42.41 -7.38 31.19
C ARG A 10 41.42 -6.19 31.11
N GLY A 11 41.90 -4.95 31.09
CA GLY A 11 41.06 -3.74 31.07
C GLY A 11 40.62 -3.28 29.68
N ALA A 12 41.41 -3.53 28.63
CA ALA A 12 41.07 -3.11 27.27
C ALA A 12 39.81 -3.80 26.75
N VAL A 13 39.70 -5.11 27.00
CA VAL A 13 38.53 -5.93 26.64
C VAL A 13 37.25 -5.43 27.31
N ALA A 14 37.33 -4.93 28.55
CA ALA A 14 36.15 -4.43 29.26
C ALA A 14 35.59 -3.13 28.66
N ILE A 15 36.48 -2.23 28.20
CA ILE A 15 36.08 -0.96 27.57
C ILE A 15 35.51 -1.22 26.16
N GLU A 16 36.14 -2.11 25.40
CA GLU A 16 35.66 -2.52 24.08
C GLU A 16 34.28 -3.17 24.18
N PHE A 17 34.07 -4.05 25.15
CA PHE A 17 32.77 -4.68 25.40
C PHE A 17 31.70 -3.67 25.84
N ALA A 18 32.04 -2.66 26.66
CA ALA A 18 31.09 -1.65 27.11
C ALA A 18 30.49 -0.85 25.93
N MET A 19 31.29 -0.52 24.92
CA MET A 19 30.80 0.15 23.70
C MET A 19 29.91 -0.78 22.86
N LEU A 20 30.37 -2.01 22.60
CA LEU A 20 29.62 -3.00 21.81
C LEU A 20 28.29 -3.37 22.46
N PHE A 21 28.26 -3.45 23.80
CA PHE A 21 27.05 -3.70 24.56
C PHE A 21 26.00 -2.64 24.29
N GLY A 22 26.35 -1.35 24.39
CA GLY A 22 25.42 -0.24 24.08
C GLY A 22 24.91 -0.29 22.64
N VAL A 23 25.80 -0.49 21.66
CA VAL A 23 25.44 -0.59 20.24
C VAL A 23 24.48 -1.75 19.98
N PHE A 24 24.72 -2.92 20.58
CA PHE A 24 23.84 -4.08 20.46
C PHE A 24 22.41 -3.75 20.91
N PHE A 25 22.24 -3.13 22.08
CA PHE A 25 20.90 -2.74 22.55
C PHE A 25 20.24 -1.69 21.67
N VAL A 26 20.98 -0.71 21.15
CA VAL A 26 20.45 0.30 20.23
C VAL A 26 19.93 -0.36 18.95
N VAL A 27 20.69 -1.29 18.37
CA VAL A 27 20.28 -2.00 17.14
C VAL A 27 19.07 -2.89 17.42
N VAL A 28 19.09 -3.70 18.48
CA VAL A 28 17.96 -4.56 18.86
C VAL A 28 16.70 -3.74 19.14
N TYR A 29 16.84 -2.63 19.88
CA TYR A 29 15.75 -1.72 20.14
C TYR A 29 15.19 -1.13 18.84
N GLY A 30 16.04 -0.70 17.92
CA GLY A 30 15.62 -0.22 16.60
C GLY A 30 14.85 -1.29 15.82
N ILE A 31 15.35 -2.52 15.77
CA ILE A 31 14.67 -3.62 15.07
C ILE A 31 13.28 -3.85 15.68
N ILE A 32 13.17 -3.96 17.00
CA ILE A 32 11.88 -4.20 17.67
C ILE A 32 10.94 -3.02 17.44
N ALA A 33 11.40 -1.78 17.68
CA ALA A 33 10.58 -0.58 17.59
C ALA A 33 10.05 -0.32 16.18
N TYR A 34 10.84 -0.60 15.14
CA TYR A 34 10.46 -0.33 13.75
C TYR A 34 9.85 -1.53 13.02
N SER A 35 10.01 -2.77 13.51
CA SER A 35 9.48 -3.97 12.85
C SER A 35 7.96 -3.93 12.67
N ILE A 36 7.20 -3.64 13.73
CA ILE A 36 5.73 -3.59 13.69
C ILE A 36 5.20 -2.50 12.74
N PRO A 37 5.57 -1.21 12.87
CA PRO A 37 5.05 -0.17 11.99
C PRO A 37 5.46 -0.41 10.53
N LEU A 38 6.66 -0.95 10.29
CA LEU A 38 7.09 -1.31 8.94
C LEU A 38 6.26 -2.45 8.36
N LEU A 39 6.06 -3.54 9.12
CA LEU A 39 5.23 -4.68 8.71
C LEU A 39 3.81 -4.25 8.39
N LEU A 40 3.24 -3.37 9.21
CA LEU A 40 1.89 -2.86 9.00
C LEU A 40 1.80 -1.99 7.74
N LEU A 41 2.78 -1.10 7.52
CA LEU A 41 2.87 -0.28 6.30
C LEU A 41 2.99 -1.16 5.04
N LEU A 42 3.84 -2.19 5.10
CA LEU A 42 4.02 -3.15 4.00
C LEU A 42 2.72 -3.92 3.73
N THR A 43 2.00 -4.32 4.77
CA THR A 43 0.73 -5.02 4.65
C THR A 43 -0.33 -4.14 4.01
N PHE A 44 -0.51 -2.89 4.44
CA PHE A 44 -1.47 -1.97 3.80
C PHE A 44 -1.16 -1.74 2.33
N LYS A 45 0.14 -1.64 1.97
CA LYS A 45 0.56 -1.52 0.58
C LYS A 45 0.23 -2.79 -0.21
N GLN A 46 0.51 -3.96 0.35
CA GLN A 46 0.21 -5.23 -0.29
C GLN A 46 -1.30 -5.42 -0.52
N VAL A 47 -2.12 -5.22 0.51
CA VAL A 47 -3.57 -5.39 0.42
C VAL A 47 -4.18 -4.39 -0.58
N SER A 48 -3.73 -3.13 -0.57
CA SER A 48 -4.16 -2.13 -1.55
C SER A 48 -3.83 -2.54 -2.99
N ALA A 49 -2.61 -3.05 -3.22
CA ALA A 49 -2.19 -3.51 -4.53
C ALA A 49 -2.98 -4.73 -4.98
N ASP A 50 -3.24 -5.69 -4.09
CA ASP A 50 -4.04 -6.87 -4.39
C ASP A 50 -5.50 -6.52 -4.66
N ALA A 51 -6.07 -5.58 -3.90
CA ALA A 51 -7.42 -5.06 -4.15
C ALA A 51 -7.53 -4.39 -5.52
N ALA A 52 -6.54 -3.57 -5.89
CA ALA A 52 -6.51 -2.94 -7.21
C ALA A 52 -6.22 -3.90 -8.36
N ARG A 53 -5.55 -5.03 -8.12
CA ARG A 53 -5.40 -6.09 -9.12
C ARG A 53 -6.69 -6.88 -9.28
N ALA A 54 -7.39 -7.14 -8.18
CA ALA A 54 -8.64 -7.88 -8.20
C ALA A 54 -9.72 -7.16 -9.00
N THR A 55 -9.72 -5.83 -9.02
CA THR A 55 -10.68 -5.05 -9.85
C THR A 55 -10.47 -5.19 -11.35
N LEU A 56 -9.31 -5.67 -11.83
CA LEU A 56 -9.06 -5.89 -13.26
C LEU A 56 -9.96 -6.98 -13.86
N GLN A 57 -10.53 -7.85 -13.03
CA GLN A 57 -11.47 -8.90 -13.46
C GLN A 57 -12.89 -8.37 -13.64
N VAL A 58 -13.15 -7.11 -13.26
CA VAL A 58 -14.47 -6.48 -13.35
C VAL A 58 -14.65 -5.87 -14.73
N ASP A 59 -15.74 -6.25 -15.41
CA ASP A 59 -16.09 -5.72 -16.73
C ASP A 59 -16.53 -4.24 -16.66
N PRO A 60 -15.81 -3.31 -17.32
CA PRO A 60 -16.19 -1.90 -17.38
C PRO A 60 -17.48 -1.63 -18.17
N GLY A 61 -17.93 -2.58 -19.00
CA GLY A 61 -19.19 -2.47 -19.75
C GLY A 61 -20.45 -2.69 -18.89
N ASN A 62 -20.28 -3.14 -17.63
CA ASN A 62 -21.41 -3.43 -16.76
C ASN A 62 -22.02 -2.14 -16.18
N PRO A 63 -23.36 -1.95 -16.22
CA PRO A 63 -24.01 -0.77 -15.64
C PRO A 63 -23.78 -0.62 -14.12
N ALA A 64 -23.47 -1.70 -13.41
CA ALA A 64 -23.15 -1.72 -11.99
C ALA A 64 -21.64 -1.69 -11.70
N TYR A 65 -20.81 -1.23 -12.65
CA TYR A 65 -19.34 -1.26 -12.55
C TYR A 65 -18.78 -0.75 -11.23
N THR A 66 -19.22 0.42 -10.76
CA THR A 66 -18.72 1.04 -9.51
C THR A 66 -19.07 0.23 -8.26
N GLN A 67 -20.24 -0.44 -8.25
CA GLN A 67 -20.61 -1.33 -7.16
C GLN A 67 -19.78 -2.61 -7.16
N LEU A 68 -19.51 -3.17 -8.35
CA LEU A 68 -18.70 -4.37 -8.52
C LEU A 68 -17.23 -4.11 -8.14
N LEU A 69 -16.68 -2.95 -8.53
CA LEU A 69 -15.35 -2.50 -8.08
C LEU A 69 -15.25 -2.49 -6.56
N SER A 70 -16.20 -1.79 -5.91
CA SER A 70 -16.20 -1.70 -4.45
C SER A 70 -16.33 -3.07 -3.79
N ARG A 71 -17.22 -3.93 -4.30
CA ARG A 71 -17.40 -5.30 -3.79
C ARG A 71 -16.10 -6.09 -3.84
N GLU A 72 -15.38 -6.03 -4.96
CA GLU A 72 -14.14 -6.79 -5.11
C GLU A 72 -13.02 -6.26 -4.21
N ILE A 73 -12.91 -4.94 -4.07
CA ILE A 73 -11.97 -4.31 -3.14
C ILE A 73 -12.28 -4.77 -1.71
N THR A 74 -13.53 -4.64 -1.26
CA THR A 74 -13.94 -5.07 0.09
C THR A 74 -13.69 -6.56 0.30
N ARG A 75 -13.93 -7.42 -0.69
CA ARG A 75 -13.63 -8.86 -0.61
C ARG A 75 -12.13 -9.15 -0.40
N VAL A 76 -11.23 -8.35 -0.98
CA VAL A 76 -9.79 -8.50 -0.73
C VAL A 76 -9.42 -8.03 0.67
N VAL A 77 -10.02 -6.94 1.13
CA VAL A 77 -9.80 -6.38 2.48
C VAL A 77 -10.29 -7.36 3.56
N GLU A 78 -11.51 -7.88 3.44
CA GLU A 78 -12.10 -8.88 4.35
C GLU A 78 -11.28 -10.18 4.44
N ARG A 79 -10.57 -10.54 3.36
CA ARG A 79 -9.68 -11.72 3.32
C ARG A 79 -8.30 -11.45 3.93
N SER A 80 -7.96 -10.19 4.17
CA SER A 80 -6.70 -9.84 4.80
C SER A 80 -6.72 -10.23 6.28
N TRP A 81 -5.54 -10.35 6.89
CA TRP A 81 -5.43 -10.62 8.32
C TRP A 81 -5.64 -9.37 9.18
N LEU A 82 -5.82 -8.20 8.57
CA LEU A 82 -5.96 -6.93 9.27
C LEU A 82 -7.29 -6.89 10.03
N PRO A 83 -7.31 -6.53 11.33
CA PRO A 83 -8.55 -6.34 12.05
C PRO A 83 -9.38 -5.20 11.45
N ASP A 84 -10.70 -5.39 11.37
CA ASP A 84 -11.62 -4.37 10.85
C ASP A 84 -11.52 -3.03 11.60
N SER A 85 -11.28 -3.07 12.91
CA SER A 85 -11.11 -1.87 13.74
C SER A 85 -9.86 -1.05 13.41
N TRP A 86 -8.91 -1.62 12.67
CA TRP A 86 -7.69 -0.94 12.24
C TRP A 86 -7.83 -0.34 10.83
N LEU A 87 -8.88 -0.75 10.11
CA LEU A 87 -9.15 -0.36 8.74
C LEU A 87 -10.12 0.83 8.73
N GLY A 88 -9.63 1.96 8.26
CA GLY A 88 -10.45 3.09 7.85
C GLY A 88 -10.67 3.09 6.34
N GLY A 89 -11.71 3.80 5.91
CA GLY A 89 -11.95 4.18 4.53
C GLY A 89 -12.42 5.63 4.48
N ASP A 90 -13.14 6.01 3.44
CA ASP A 90 -13.60 7.38 3.18
C ASP A 90 -12.43 8.37 3.13
N CYS A 91 -11.33 7.94 2.51
CA CYS A 91 -10.16 8.80 2.31
C CYS A 91 -10.55 9.98 1.43
N PRO A 92 -9.87 11.14 1.55
CA PRO A 92 -10.08 12.21 0.60
C PRO A 92 -9.74 11.72 -0.82
N PRO A 93 -10.43 12.20 -1.86
CA PRO A 93 -9.98 11.98 -3.22
C PRO A 93 -8.54 12.51 -3.35
N PRO A 94 -7.69 11.87 -4.17
CA PRO A 94 -6.34 12.39 -4.39
C PRO A 94 -6.44 13.81 -4.93
N GLU A 95 -5.58 14.69 -4.41
CA GLU A 95 -5.54 16.12 -4.77
C GLU A 95 -5.67 16.27 -6.28
N GLN A 96 -6.58 17.14 -6.73
CA GLN A 96 -7.04 17.30 -8.12
C GLN A 96 -5.92 17.73 -9.09
N ASP A 97 -4.68 17.82 -8.61
CA ASP A 97 -3.66 18.77 -9.04
C ASP A 97 -2.59 18.13 -9.93
N ALA A 98 -2.52 16.80 -10.02
CA ALA A 98 -1.55 16.13 -10.87
C ALA A 98 -2.11 15.61 -12.20
N ALA A 99 -3.44 15.62 -12.39
CA ALA A 99 -4.06 15.06 -13.60
C ALA A 99 -5.43 15.65 -14.01
N GLY A 100 -6.11 16.45 -13.19
CA GLY A 100 -7.40 17.06 -13.59
C GLY A 100 -8.56 16.06 -13.77
N PHE A 101 -8.59 14.98 -12.99
CA PHE A 101 -9.66 13.99 -13.03
C PHE A 101 -10.83 14.36 -12.11
N SER A 102 -12.06 14.07 -12.56
CA SER A 102 -13.27 14.18 -11.74
C SER A 102 -13.49 12.87 -10.97
N TRP A 103 -13.06 12.85 -9.71
CA TRP A 103 -13.15 11.67 -8.85
C TRP A 103 -14.54 11.50 -8.26
N THR A 104 -15.06 10.27 -8.35
CA THR A 104 -16.28 9.82 -7.69
C THR A 104 -15.93 8.78 -6.64
N SER A 105 -16.44 8.93 -5.41
CA SER A 105 -16.22 7.95 -4.34
C SER A 105 -16.93 6.63 -4.65
N LEU A 106 -16.25 5.52 -4.34
CA LEU A 106 -16.88 4.20 -4.42
C LEU A 106 -17.92 4.04 -3.31
N PRO A 107 -19.00 3.28 -3.52
CA PRO A 107 -19.97 3.03 -2.46
C PRO A 107 -19.36 2.13 -1.37
N GLY A 108 -19.71 2.35 -0.10
CA GLY A 108 -19.40 1.38 0.97
C GLY A 108 -20.12 0.04 0.73
N GLN A 109 -19.55 -1.06 1.21
CA GLN A 109 -20.07 -2.42 1.02
C GLN A 109 -20.10 -3.20 2.33
N ASN A 110 -21.15 -3.97 2.59
CA ASN A 110 -21.28 -4.82 3.79
C ASN A 110 -21.06 -4.09 5.13
N GLY A 111 -21.38 -2.80 5.22
CA GLY A 111 -21.10 -1.99 6.41
C GLY A 111 -19.66 -1.48 6.53
N HIS A 112 -18.79 -1.82 5.58
CA HIS A 112 -17.47 -1.21 5.43
C HIS A 112 -17.54 0.17 4.78
N HIS A 113 -16.56 1.00 5.13
CA HIS A 113 -16.32 2.32 4.54
C HIS A 113 -16.00 2.24 3.03
N SER A 114 -16.01 3.39 2.34
CA SER A 114 -15.53 3.45 0.97
C SER A 114 -14.01 3.27 0.92
N TYR A 115 -13.51 2.29 0.17
CA TYR A 115 -12.08 2.03 0.04
C TYR A 115 -11.46 2.59 -1.25
N GLY A 116 -12.08 3.60 -1.87
CA GLY A 116 -11.49 4.21 -3.06
C GLY A 116 -12.36 5.17 -3.84
N HIS A 117 -11.79 5.66 -4.94
CA HIS A 117 -12.42 6.55 -5.90
C HIS A 117 -12.22 6.03 -7.31
N VAL A 118 -13.15 6.36 -8.20
CA VAL A 118 -13.06 6.09 -9.62
C VAL A 118 -13.26 7.39 -10.40
N ALA A 119 -12.50 7.56 -11.47
CA ALA A 119 -12.65 8.64 -12.42
C ALA A 119 -12.58 8.08 -13.85
N VAL A 120 -12.96 8.91 -14.82
CA VAL A 120 -12.80 8.59 -16.25
C VAL A 120 -11.79 9.57 -16.84
N ASP A 121 -10.73 9.05 -17.45
CA ASP A 121 -9.84 9.80 -18.33
C ASP A 121 -10.46 9.84 -19.73
N THR A 122 -10.92 11.03 -20.13
CA THR A 122 -11.53 11.30 -21.43
C THR A 122 -10.62 12.09 -22.37
N ARG A 123 -9.31 12.19 -22.05
CA ARG A 123 -8.36 12.94 -22.88
C ARG A 123 -8.23 12.37 -24.30
N ASP A 124 -8.46 11.08 -24.46
CA ASP A 124 -8.69 10.45 -25.77
C ASP A 124 -10.21 10.19 -25.95
N PRO A 125 -10.88 10.90 -26.87
CA PRO A 125 -12.31 10.73 -27.13
C PRO A 125 -12.68 9.33 -27.63
N ASN A 126 -11.74 8.62 -28.27
CA ASN A 126 -12.01 7.31 -28.88
C ASN A 126 -11.73 6.16 -27.91
N THR A 127 -10.96 6.39 -26.85
CA THR A 127 -10.62 5.37 -25.85
C THR A 127 -10.74 5.90 -24.41
N PRO A 128 -11.96 6.10 -23.89
CA PRO A 128 -12.15 6.52 -22.50
C PRO A 128 -11.60 5.44 -21.54
N ARG A 129 -10.83 5.87 -20.53
CA ARG A 129 -10.18 4.95 -19.58
C ARG A 129 -10.67 5.19 -18.17
N TYR A 130 -11.04 4.12 -17.46
CA TYR A 130 -11.31 4.23 -16.03
C TYR A 130 -10.01 4.30 -15.24
N VAL A 131 -9.93 5.28 -14.35
CA VAL A 131 -8.84 5.44 -13.40
C VAL A 131 -9.37 5.09 -12.03
N LEU A 132 -8.74 4.12 -11.38
CA LEU A 132 -9.11 3.66 -10.05
C LEU A 132 -8.07 4.11 -9.03
N HIS A 133 -8.53 4.61 -7.90
CA HIS A 133 -7.72 4.90 -6.73
C HIS A 133 -8.23 4.06 -5.56
N VAL A 134 -7.46 3.05 -5.13
CA VAL A 134 -7.76 2.27 -3.94
C VAL A 134 -7.05 2.90 -2.75
N CYS A 135 -7.78 3.11 -1.65
CA CYS A 135 -7.25 3.74 -0.46
C CYS A 135 -7.64 2.90 0.77
N LEU A 136 -6.61 2.34 1.42
CA LEU A 136 -6.73 1.71 2.73
C LEU A 136 -5.92 2.57 3.69
N GLN A 137 -6.57 3.01 4.77
CA GLN A 137 -5.95 3.90 5.73
C GLN A 137 -6.12 3.38 7.14
N ARG A 138 -5.15 3.69 8.00
CA ARG A 138 -5.28 3.52 9.44
C ARG A 138 -5.66 4.86 10.05
N PHE A 139 -6.62 4.87 10.97
CA PHE A 139 -6.88 6.05 11.77
C PHE A 139 -5.71 6.33 12.73
N TYR A 140 -5.17 7.53 12.64
CA TYR A 140 -4.19 8.09 13.57
C TYR A 140 -4.76 9.41 14.07
N ASN A 141 -4.52 9.80 15.32
CA ASN A 141 -5.08 11.05 15.86
C ASN A 141 -6.62 11.13 15.67
N SER A 142 -7.36 10.13 16.16
CA SER A 142 -8.82 9.98 15.94
C SER A 142 -9.66 11.19 16.32
N GLU A 143 -9.13 12.04 17.20
CA GLU A 143 -9.77 13.28 17.69
C GLU A 143 -9.37 14.53 16.89
N GLY A 144 -8.43 14.43 15.94
CA GLY A 144 -7.94 15.52 15.11
C GLY A 144 -8.82 15.85 13.89
N ALA A 145 -8.38 16.82 13.08
CA ALA A 145 -9.04 17.19 11.83
C ALA A 145 -9.08 16.03 10.80
N LYS A 146 -10.10 15.98 9.92
CA LYS A 146 -10.34 14.85 8.97
C LYS A 146 -9.14 14.53 8.08
N ASP A 147 -8.43 15.55 7.63
CA ASP A 147 -7.23 15.51 6.78
C ASP A 147 -5.97 15.02 7.51
N LYS A 148 -5.95 15.10 8.85
CA LYS A 148 -4.82 14.69 9.70
C LYS A 148 -5.07 13.39 10.45
N ARG A 149 -6.20 12.73 10.15
CA ARG A 149 -6.69 11.54 10.83
C ARG A 149 -6.14 10.23 10.27
N ALA A 150 -5.27 10.29 9.27
CA ALA A 150 -4.79 9.10 8.57
C ALA A 150 -3.35 9.23 8.08
N ILE A 151 -2.66 8.09 8.05
CA ILE A 151 -1.45 7.89 7.23
C ILE A 151 -1.94 7.19 5.97
N VAL A 152 -1.98 7.92 4.85
CA VAL A 152 -2.43 7.39 3.57
C VAL A 152 -1.20 6.87 2.81
N PRO A 153 -0.99 5.55 2.70
CA PRO A 153 -0.13 5.04 1.64
C PRO A 153 -0.86 5.29 0.32
N THR A 154 -0.56 6.39 -0.36
CA THR A 154 -1.07 6.62 -1.71
C THR A 154 -0.33 5.69 -2.67
N LEU A 155 -0.87 4.49 -2.86
CA LEU A 155 -0.50 3.69 -4.02
C LEU A 155 -1.22 4.30 -5.22
N ARG A 156 -0.50 5.19 -5.90
CA ARG A 156 -0.87 5.60 -7.25
C ARG A 156 -0.60 4.40 -8.15
N LEU A 157 -1.63 3.58 -8.37
CA LEU A 157 -1.61 2.64 -9.49
C LEU A 157 -1.56 3.50 -10.75
N LEU A 158 -0.34 3.71 -11.26
CA LEU A 158 -0.10 4.36 -12.54
C LEU A 158 -1.01 3.71 -13.57
N GLY A 159 -1.73 4.55 -14.34
CA GLY A 159 -2.78 4.16 -15.26
C GLY A 159 -2.38 2.93 -16.06
N ILE A 160 -2.89 1.77 -15.65
CA ILE A 160 -2.70 0.52 -16.36
C ILE A 160 -3.58 0.65 -17.60
N SER A 161 -2.95 1.02 -18.71
CA SER A 161 -3.55 0.84 -20.03
C SER A 161 -3.57 -0.66 -20.30
N ILE A 162 -4.71 -1.31 -20.11
CA ILE A 162 -4.99 -2.61 -20.72
C ILE A 162 -5.36 -2.30 -22.18
N PRO A 163 -4.45 -2.45 -23.17
CA PRO A 163 -4.91 -2.48 -24.56
C PRO A 163 -5.90 -3.63 -24.71
N SER A 164 -6.84 -3.50 -25.66
CA SER A 164 -7.68 -4.63 -26.05
C SER A 164 -6.79 -5.85 -26.30
N LEU A 165 -7.15 -6.96 -25.63
CA LEU A 165 -6.38 -8.19 -25.65
C LEU A 165 -6.22 -8.63 -27.12
N PRO A 166 -4.99 -8.84 -27.63
CA PRO A 166 -4.82 -9.44 -28.94
C PRO A 166 -5.30 -10.90 -28.86
N VAL A 167 -6.27 -11.23 -29.71
CA VAL A 167 -6.78 -12.59 -29.85
C VAL A 167 -5.78 -13.39 -30.68
N GLU A 168 -4.93 -14.18 -30.02
CA GLU A 168 -4.06 -15.16 -30.67
C GLU A 168 -4.78 -16.51 -30.67
N GLY A 169 -5.23 -16.95 -31.85
CA GLY A 169 -5.83 -18.28 -32.02
C GLY A 169 -7.13 -18.53 -31.22
N GLY A 170 -7.89 -17.49 -30.88
CA GLY A 170 -9.18 -17.61 -30.19
C GLY A 170 -9.11 -17.63 -28.65
N ASN A 171 -7.91 -17.47 -28.07
CA ASN A 171 -7.73 -17.35 -26.62
C ASN A 171 -7.38 -15.92 -26.21
N VAL A 172 -7.92 -15.49 -25.07
CA VAL A 172 -7.56 -14.21 -24.43
C VAL A 172 -6.30 -14.41 -23.59
N VAL A 173 -5.18 -13.84 -24.04
CA VAL A 173 -3.90 -13.95 -23.33
C VAL A 173 -3.66 -12.70 -22.49
N ILE A 174 -3.66 -12.85 -21.16
CA ILE A 174 -3.35 -11.76 -20.22
C ILE A 174 -1.83 -11.76 -19.97
N ARG A 175 -1.15 -10.67 -20.34
CA ARG A 175 0.26 -10.43 -19.97
C ARG A 175 0.35 -9.15 -19.15
N GLY A 176 0.64 -9.27 -17.86
CA GLY A 176 0.90 -8.13 -16.99
C GLY A 176 2.29 -7.55 -17.24
N ALA A 177 2.37 -6.26 -17.56
CA ALA A 177 3.62 -5.51 -17.55
C ALA A 177 3.58 -4.51 -16.39
N THR A 178 4.64 -4.50 -15.57
CA THR A 178 4.83 -3.50 -14.51
C THR A 178 6.10 -2.72 -14.82
N THR A 179 5.97 -1.39 -14.92
CA THR A 179 7.12 -0.50 -15.07
C THR A 179 7.26 0.28 -13.77
N VAL A 180 8.31 -0.03 -13.02
CA VAL A 180 8.67 0.68 -11.78
C VAL A 180 9.65 1.80 -12.15
N THR A 181 9.24 3.04 -11.95
CA THR A 181 10.19 4.17 -11.89
C THR A 181 10.39 4.51 -10.42
N LEU A 182 11.64 4.39 -9.98
CA LEU A 182 12.10 4.65 -8.62
C LEU A 182 12.30 6.15 -8.39
#